data_AF-A0A9E3WCT5-F1
#
_entry.id   AF-A0A9E3WCT5-F1
#
_cell.length_a   1.000
_cell.length_b   1.000
_cell.length_c   1.000
_cell.angle_alpha   90.00
_cell.angle_beta   90.00
_cell.angle_gamma   90.00
#
_symmetry.space_group_name_H-M   'P 1'
#
loop_
_entity.id
_entity.type
_entity.pdbx_description
1 polymer ?
#
loop_
_entity_poly.entity_id
_entity_poly.type
_entity_poly.pdbx_seq_one_letter_code
_entity_poly.pdbx_strand_id
1 'polypeptide(L)'
;MENNATGRNQPMSAFAVIERQSTHEQQVEATAQARRVQLANQTTTILAVTAIVFIVVFAIVWVFSQEFIQLLVFDGLMSGLLAGSLLYKYLKRQQRVRAGFVVFVAGFFLTVFGGAFAIPGLLPTTGLAYLVVILYAFLLLGDQAGRWILAGSVLGVSVDIIFAASFAEALFQPLDGGVERIVMTFSTGFALLVAGFLLRSVVLNQDEHFRRSHLANLEIEQRVQAEQDQRERLEQANQEIENRATREQQQREQLQRLIDQVQSLVGNLNAASSEIQAAATQQMASATEQDA
;
A
#
# COMPACT_ATOMS: atom_id res chain seq x y z
N MET A 1 0.81 51.32 1.00
CA MET A 1 -0.31 50.49 0.49
C MET A 1 0.02 49.05 0.82
N GLU A 2 -0.26 48.65 2.05
CA GLU A 2 -0.11 47.27 2.53
C GLU A 2 -1.31 46.45 2.07
N ASN A 3 -1.05 45.53 1.14
CA ASN A 3 -2.06 44.59 0.67
C ASN A 3 -2.12 43.45 1.69
N ASN A 4 -2.96 43.64 2.71
CA ASN A 4 -3.18 42.69 3.79
C ASN A 4 -4.00 41.49 3.26
N ALA A 5 -3.32 40.59 2.55
CA ALA A 5 -3.86 39.33 2.05
C ALA A 5 -4.04 38.39 3.24
N THR A 6 -5.10 38.61 4.00
CA THR A 6 -5.66 37.64 4.94
C THR A 6 -6.10 36.42 4.14
N GLY A 7 -5.18 35.47 3.95
CA GLY A 7 -5.45 34.14 3.44
C GLY A 7 -6.45 33.47 4.36
N ARG A 8 -7.74 33.63 4.08
CA ARG A 8 -8.80 32.88 4.73
C ARG A 8 -8.48 31.41 4.47
N ASN A 9 -8.06 30.71 5.53
CA ASN A 9 -8.09 29.25 5.60
C ASN A 9 -9.53 28.81 5.36
N GLN A 10 -9.91 28.68 4.09
CA GLN A 10 -11.17 28.03 3.76
C GLN A 10 -11.01 26.59 4.24
N PRO A 11 -11.86 26.13 5.18
CA PRO A 11 -11.80 24.75 5.62
C PRO A 11 -11.88 23.87 4.38
N MET A 12 -10.88 23.00 4.21
CA MET A 12 -10.84 22.07 3.10
C MET A 12 -12.19 21.37 3.07
N SER A 13 -13.00 21.66 2.05
CA SER A 13 -14.41 21.21 2.06
C SER A 13 -14.42 19.69 2.22
N ALA A 14 -15.37 19.16 3.00
CA ALA A 14 -15.48 17.71 3.23
C ALA A 14 -15.46 16.91 1.91
N PHE A 15 -15.94 17.53 0.83
CA PHE A 15 -15.87 17.00 -0.53
C PHE A 15 -14.44 16.74 -1.03
N ALA A 16 -13.50 17.66 -0.81
CA ALA A 16 -12.10 17.51 -1.22
C ALA A 16 -11.38 16.38 -0.46
N VAL A 17 -11.80 16.10 0.78
CA VAL A 17 -11.27 14.96 1.57
C VAL A 17 -11.78 13.64 0.99
N ILE A 18 -13.07 13.54 0.67
CA ILE A 18 -13.68 12.34 0.07
C ILE A 18 -13.06 12.06 -1.30
N GLU A 19 -12.87 13.08 -2.14
CA GLU A 19 -12.24 12.93 -3.46
C GLU A 19 -10.79 12.41 -3.35
N ARG A 20 -10.00 12.93 -2.41
CA ARG A 20 -8.65 12.41 -2.14
C ARG A 20 -8.64 10.97 -1.61
N GLN A 21 -9.60 10.59 -0.77
CA GLN A 21 -9.68 9.21 -0.27
C GLN A 21 -10.02 8.23 -1.40
N SER A 22 -11.01 8.57 -2.23
CA SER A 22 -11.41 7.71 -3.36
C SER A 22 -10.27 7.49 -4.37
N THR A 23 -9.49 8.54 -4.65
CA THR A 23 -8.33 8.45 -5.56
C THR A 23 -7.21 7.61 -4.96
N HIS A 24 -6.99 7.67 -3.64
CA HIS A 24 -6.00 6.84 -2.96
C HIS A 24 -6.39 5.35 -2.97
N GLU A 25 -7.64 5.02 -2.66
CA GLU A 25 -8.13 3.63 -2.70
C GLU A 25 -7.99 3.04 -4.10
N GLN A 26 -8.38 3.79 -5.14
CA GLN A 26 -8.21 3.35 -6.53
C GLN A 26 -6.74 3.11 -6.90
N GLN A 27 -5.82 3.94 -6.41
CA GLN A 27 -4.38 3.74 -6.63
C GLN A 27 -3.85 2.49 -5.93
N VAL A 28 -4.29 2.22 -4.70
CA VAL A 28 -3.94 1.01 -3.94
C VAL A 28 -4.46 -0.23 -4.65
N GLU A 29 -5.71 -0.22 -5.12
CA GLU A 29 -6.30 -1.34 -5.87
C GLU A 29 -5.58 -1.55 -7.21
N ALA A 30 -5.26 -0.48 -7.95
CA ALA A 30 -4.55 -0.56 -9.21
C ALA A 30 -3.14 -1.14 -9.03
N THR A 31 -2.41 -0.74 -7.99
CA THR A 31 -1.09 -1.30 -7.68
C THR A 31 -1.17 -2.76 -7.22
N ALA A 32 -2.16 -3.12 -6.41
CA ALA A 32 -2.41 -4.51 -6.04
C ALA A 32 -2.71 -5.38 -7.27
N GLN A 33 -3.57 -4.90 -8.18
CA GLN A 33 -3.91 -5.58 -9.41
C GLN A 33 -2.70 -5.76 -10.35
N ALA A 34 -1.88 -4.72 -10.51
CA ALA A 34 -0.66 -4.79 -11.32
C ALA A 34 0.31 -5.88 -10.81
N ARG A 35 0.47 -6.00 -9.49
CA ARG A 35 1.29 -7.05 -8.87
C ARG A 35 0.72 -8.44 -9.11
N ARG A 36 -0.59 -8.64 -8.96
CA ARG A 36 -1.25 -9.92 -9.27
C ARG A 36 -1.04 -10.32 -10.73
N VAL A 37 -1.11 -9.35 -11.66
CA VAL A 37 -0.82 -9.58 -13.09
C VAL A 37 0.64 -9.96 -13.32
N GLN A 38 1.58 -9.31 -12.63
CA GLN A 38 3.00 -9.63 -12.73
C GLN A 38 3.29 -11.04 -12.22
N LEU A 39 2.78 -11.38 -11.03
CA LEU A 39 2.92 -12.71 -10.43
C LEU A 39 2.35 -13.79 -11.36
N ALA A 40 1.10 -13.64 -11.79
CA ALA A 40 0.46 -14.59 -12.71
C ALA A 40 1.22 -14.74 -14.03
N ASN A 41 1.80 -13.67 -14.58
CA ASN A 41 2.56 -13.74 -15.82
C ASN A 41 3.87 -14.51 -15.66
N GLN A 42 4.57 -14.32 -14.54
CA GLN A 42 5.78 -15.08 -14.23
C GLN A 42 5.45 -16.56 -14.02
N THR A 43 4.42 -16.85 -13.22
CA THR A 43 4.06 -18.21 -12.82
C THR A 43 3.48 -19.01 -13.97
N THR A 44 2.60 -18.44 -14.80
CA THR A 44 2.09 -19.08 -16.02
C THR A 44 3.20 -19.37 -17.03
N THR A 45 4.24 -18.54 -17.08
CA THR A 45 5.39 -18.80 -17.98
C THR A 45 6.22 -19.98 -17.47
N ILE A 46 6.52 -20.02 -16.18
CA ILE A 46 7.25 -21.13 -15.56
C ILE A 46 6.47 -22.44 -15.70
N LEU A 47 5.16 -22.41 -15.41
CA LEU A 47 4.29 -23.59 -15.52
C LEU A 47 4.08 -24.03 -16.98
N ALA A 48 4.02 -23.12 -17.95
CA ALA A 48 3.96 -23.49 -19.35
C ALA A 48 5.24 -24.19 -19.82
N VAL A 49 6.41 -23.64 -19.49
CA VAL A 49 7.72 -24.26 -19.80
C VAL A 49 7.81 -25.64 -19.15
N THR A 50 7.39 -25.74 -17.91
CA THR A 50 7.30 -27.01 -17.19
C THR A 50 6.39 -28.00 -17.89
N ALA A 51 5.16 -27.61 -18.22
CA ALA A 51 4.19 -28.49 -18.84
C ALA A 51 4.77 -29.05 -20.15
N ILE A 52 5.49 -28.23 -20.93
CA ILE A 52 6.21 -28.69 -22.13
C ILE A 52 7.28 -29.74 -21.77
N VAL A 53 8.08 -29.52 -20.73
CA VAL A 53 9.10 -30.50 -20.30
C VAL A 53 8.44 -31.80 -19.87
N PHE A 54 7.35 -31.76 -19.10
CA PHE A 54 6.58 -32.95 -18.70
C PHE A 54 6.04 -33.68 -19.92
N ILE A 55 5.34 -32.98 -20.83
CA ILE A 55 4.79 -33.57 -22.05
C ILE A 55 5.88 -34.28 -22.87
N VAL A 56 7.06 -33.66 -23.02
CA VAL A 56 8.16 -34.28 -23.77
C VAL A 56 8.71 -35.51 -23.05
N VAL A 57 8.97 -35.43 -21.74
CA VAL A 57 9.52 -36.54 -20.95
C VAL A 57 8.55 -37.73 -20.94
N PHE A 58 7.28 -37.49 -20.68
CA PHE A 58 6.26 -38.53 -20.59
C PHE A 58 5.94 -39.14 -21.96
N ALA A 59 5.91 -38.33 -23.04
CA ALA A 59 5.80 -38.85 -24.39
C ALA A 59 6.97 -39.78 -24.75
N ILE A 60 8.20 -39.43 -24.36
CA ILE A 60 9.38 -40.30 -24.55
C ILE A 60 9.20 -41.60 -23.76
N VAL A 61 8.86 -41.54 -22.47
CA VAL A 61 8.64 -42.72 -21.63
C VAL A 61 7.54 -43.63 -22.20
N TRP A 62 6.45 -43.02 -22.70
CA TRP A 62 5.34 -43.73 -23.31
C TRP A 62 5.74 -44.46 -24.61
N VAL A 63 6.57 -43.84 -25.47
CA VAL A 63 7.07 -44.50 -26.70
C VAL A 63 7.79 -45.81 -26.38
N PHE A 64 8.53 -45.86 -25.27
CA PHE A 64 9.21 -47.08 -24.80
C PHE A 64 8.32 -48.01 -23.96
N SER A 65 7.18 -47.53 -23.47
CA SER A 65 6.31 -48.23 -22.51
C SER A 65 4.83 -48.12 -22.91
N GLN A 66 4.53 -48.55 -24.14
CA GLN A 66 3.22 -48.33 -24.79
C GLN A 66 2.03 -48.97 -24.04
N GLU A 67 2.31 -49.90 -23.12
CA GLU A 67 1.32 -50.57 -22.27
C GLU A 67 0.66 -49.59 -21.26
N PHE A 68 1.32 -48.49 -20.91
CA PHE A 68 0.84 -47.55 -19.89
C PHE A 68 0.06 -46.36 -20.50
N ILE A 69 -1.20 -46.59 -20.86
CA ILE A 69 -2.12 -45.55 -21.39
C ILE A 69 -2.27 -44.34 -20.44
N GLN A 70 -2.11 -44.56 -19.13
CA GLN A 70 -2.14 -43.51 -18.11
C GLN A 70 -1.14 -42.37 -18.34
N LEU A 71 0.03 -42.64 -18.93
CA LEU A 71 1.02 -41.60 -19.26
C LEU A 71 0.47 -40.64 -20.33
N LEU A 72 -0.25 -41.17 -21.31
CA LEU A 72 -0.85 -40.37 -22.37
C LEU A 72 -2.04 -39.54 -21.86
N VAL A 73 -2.83 -40.09 -20.93
CA VAL A 73 -3.88 -39.33 -20.23
C VAL A 73 -3.26 -38.17 -19.44
N PHE A 74 -2.17 -38.43 -18.72
CA PHE A 74 -1.44 -37.41 -17.98
C PHE A 74 -0.87 -36.31 -18.88
N ASP A 75 -0.32 -36.66 -20.05
CA ASP A 75 0.12 -35.70 -21.06
C ASP A 75 -1.02 -34.85 -21.63
N GLY A 76 -2.19 -35.45 -21.82
CA GLY A 76 -3.41 -34.73 -22.19
C GLY A 76 -3.79 -33.68 -21.15
N LEU A 77 -3.70 -34.01 -19.87
CA LEU A 77 -3.96 -33.08 -18.77
C LEU A 77 -2.92 -31.95 -18.72
N MET A 78 -1.63 -32.27 -18.87
CA MET A 78 -0.56 -31.27 -18.95
C MET A 78 -0.71 -30.34 -20.16
N SER A 79 -1.20 -30.86 -21.28
CA SER A 79 -1.55 -30.06 -22.46
C SER A 79 -2.70 -29.10 -22.15
N GLY A 80 -3.67 -29.52 -21.33
CA GLY A 80 -4.72 -28.67 -20.79
C GLY A 80 -4.18 -27.52 -19.94
N LEU A 81 -3.22 -27.79 -19.04
CA LEU A 81 -2.53 -26.76 -18.26
C LEU A 81 -1.76 -25.76 -19.15
N LEU A 82 -1.06 -26.27 -20.17
CA LEU A 82 -0.36 -25.45 -21.14
C LEU A 82 -1.33 -24.55 -21.90
N ALA A 83 -2.45 -25.10 -22.38
CA ALA A 83 -3.51 -24.36 -23.04
C ALA A 83 -4.10 -23.29 -22.11
N GLY A 84 -4.38 -23.61 -20.85
CA GLY A 84 -4.84 -22.65 -19.84
C GLY A 84 -3.87 -21.50 -19.60
N SER A 85 -2.56 -21.80 -19.56
CA SER A 85 -1.49 -20.81 -19.40
C SER A 85 -1.36 -19.88 -20.62
N LEU A 86 -1.50 -20.42 -21.83
CA LEU A 86 -1.53 -19.63 -23.07
C LEU A 86 -2.81 -18.79 -23.18
N LEU A 87 -3.95 -19.36 -22.81
CA LEU A 87 -5.25 -18.68 -22.81
C LEU A 87 -5.28 -17.53 -21.80
N TYR A 88 -4.62 -17.69 -20.65
CA TYR A 88 -4.37 -16.57 -19.72
C TYR A 88 -3.63 -15.42 -20.41
N LYS A 89 -2.52 -15.71 -21.12
CA LYS A 89 -1.73 -14.69 -21.82
C LYS A 89 -2.57 -13.99 -22.89
N TYR A 90 -3.43 -14.72 -23.59
CA TYR A 90 -4.38 -14.17 -24.55
C TYR A 90 -5.43 -13.26 -23.88
N LEU A 91 -6.08 -13.72 -22.81
CA LEU A 91 -7.09 -12.94 -22.08
C LEU A 91 -6.50 -11.69 -21.41
N LYS A 92 -5.25 -11.75 -20.97
CA LYS A 92 -4.50 -10.59 -20.47
C LYS A 92 -4.36 -9.50 -21.55
N ARG A 93 -4.06 -9.88 -22.80
CA ARG A 93 -3.98 -8.92 -23.93
C ARG A 93 -5.33 -8.25 -24.21
N GLN A 94 -6.44 -8.94 -23.93
CA GLN A 94 -7.80 -8.43 -24.05
C GLN A 94 -8.28 -7.62 -22.83
N GLN A 95 -7.38 -7.30 -21.88
CA GLN A 95 -7.70 -6.67 -20.59
C GLN A 95 -8.69 -7.45 -19.70
N ARG A 96 -9.00 -8.71 -20.03
CA ARG A 96 -9.89 -9.60 -19.25
C ARG A 96 -9.10 -10.42 -18.23
N VAL A 97 -8.31 -9.74 -17.40
CA VAL A 97 -7.35 -10.37 -16.48
C VAL A 97 -8.01 -11.35 -15.50
N ARG A 98 -9.15 -10.96 -14.89
CA ARG A 98 -9.85 -11.82 -13.92
C ARG A 98 -10.30 -13.15 -14.53
N ALA A 99 -10.86 -13.11 -15.74
CA ALA A 99 -11.22 -14.33 -16.46
C ALA A 99 -9.98 -15.20 -16.74
N GLY A 100 -8.86 -14.57 -17.11
CA GLY A 100 -7.59 -15.26 -17.26
C GLY A 100 -7.14 -15.98 -15.98
N PHE A 101 -7.26 -15.34 -14.82
CA PHE A 101 -6.91 -15.98 -13.54
C PHE A 101 -7.79 -17.20 -13.26
N VAL A 102 -9.10 -17.10 -13.50
CA VAL A 102 -10.04 -18.21 -13.28
C VAL A 102 -9.68 -19.39 -14.20
N VAL A 103 -9.49 -19.13 -15.50
CA VAL A 103 -9.12 -20.17 -16.48
C VAL A 103 -7.82 -20.86 -16.09
N PHE A 104 -6.81 -20.09 -15.70
CA PHE A 104 -5.52 -20.65 -15.30
C PHE A 104 -5.62 -21.50 -14.02
N VAL A 105 -6.24 -20.97 -12.96
CA VAL A 105 -6.37 -21.69 -11.69
C VAL A 105 -7.25 -22.94 -11.84
N ALA A 106 -8.36 -22.84 -12.58
CA ALA A 106 -9.23 -23.98 -12.86
C ALA A 106 -8.53 -25.05 -13.71
N GLY A 107 -7.79 -24.64 -14.75
CA GLY A 107 -7.00 -25.57 -15.56
C GLY A 107 -5.92 -26.28 -14.74
N PHE A 108 -5.26 -25.55 -13.83
CA PHE A 108 -4.28 -26.15 -12.93
C PHE A 108 -4.92 -27.10 -11.91
N PHE A 109 -6.02 -26.71 -11.29
CA PHE A 109 -6.81 -27.57 -10.41
C PHE A 109 -7.21 -28.88 -11.11
N LEU A 110 -7.77 -28.80 -12.33
CA LEU A 110 -8.18 -29.97 -13.11
C LEU A 110 -7.00 -30.87 -13.48
N THR A 111 -5.83 -30.28 -13.75
CA THR A 111 -4.62 -31.04 -14.04
C THR A 111 -4.12 -31.81 -12.82
N VAL A 112 -4.15 -31.18 -11.64
CA VAL A 112 -3.76 -31.81 -10.38
C VAL A 112 -4.72 -32.94 -10.01
N PHE A 113 -6.02 -32.67 -10.06
CA PHE A 113 -7.08 -33.66 -9.81
C PHE A 113 -7.00 -34.83 -10.80
N GLY A 114 -7.03 -34.54 -12.10
CA GLY A 114 -6.94 -35.58 -13.13
C GLY A 114 -5.62 -36.35 -13.10
N GLY A 115 -4.52 -35.69 -12.68
CA GLY A 115 -3.20 -36.32 -12.61
C GLY A 115 -3.13 -37.40 -11.54
N ALA A 116 -3.73 -37.16 -10.37
CA ALA A 116 -3.86 -38.15 -9.31
C ALA A 116 -4.77 -39.32 -9.72
N PHE A 117 -5.82 -39.01 -10.47
CA PHE A 117 -6.73 -40.01 -11.01
C PHE A 117 -6.06 -40.92 -12.04
N ALA A 118 -5.25 -40.33 -12.93
CA ALA A 118 -4.53 -41.08 -13.96
C ALA A 118 -3.39 -41.92 -13.38
N ILE A 119 -2.66 -41.39 -12.38
CA ILE A 119 -1.50 -42.05 -11.78
C ILE A 119 -1.63 -42.02 -10.25
N PRO A 120 -2.25 -43.05 -9.63
CA PRO A 120 -2.50 -43.10 -8.19
C PRO A 120 -1.23 -42.96 -7.33
N GLY A 121 -0.09 -43.47 -7.83
CA GLY A 121 1.22 -43.34 -7.17
C GLY A 121 1.66 -41.88 -6.97
N LEU A 122 1.06 -40.92 -7.69
CA LEU A 122 1.35 -39.49 -7.51
C LEU A 122 0.63 -38.85 -6.33
N LEU A 123 -0.26 -39.55 -5.62
CA LEU A 123 -1.03 -39.00 -4.49
C LEU A 123 -0.22 -38.13 -3.50
N PRO A 124 0.98 -38.54 -3.03
CA PRO A 124 1.79 -37.69 -2.14
C PRO A 124 2.20 -36.36 -2.78
N THR A 125 2.53 -36.38 -4.08
CA THR A 125 2.88 -35.18 -4.85
C THR A 125 1.66 -34.30 -5.08
N THR A 126 0.52 -34.92 -5.37
CA THR A 126 -0.74 -34.23 -5.61
C THR A 126 -1.16 -33.40 -4.39
N GLY A 127 -0.99 -33.90 -3.16
CA GLY A 127 -1.26 -33.14 -1.95
C GLY A 127 -0.50 -31.80 -1.91
N LEU A 128 0.79 -31.81 -2.26
CA LEU A 128 1.60 -30.60 -2.35
C LEU A 128 1.16 -29.69 -3.51
N ALA A 129 0.77 -30.27 -4.64
CA ALA A 129 0.26 -29.53 -5.79
C ALA A 129 -1.08 -28.83 -5.48
N TYR A 130 -1.98 -29.45 -4.72
CA TYR A 130 -3.21 -28.80 -4.25
C TYR A 130 -2.92 -27.61 -3.35
N LEU A 131 -1.95 -27.71 -2.43
CA LEU A 131 -1.53 -26.54 -1.62
C LEU A 131 -1.06 -25.39 -2.51
N VAL A 132 -0.30 -25.70 -3.56
CA VAL A 132 0.13 -24.72 -4.55
C VAL A 132 -1.06 -24.09 -5.31
N VAL A 133 -2.05 -24.90 -5.72
CA VAL A 133 -3.29 -24.42 -6.38
C VAL A 133 -4.06 -23.49 -5.44
N ILE A 134 -4.22 -23.85 -4.17
CA ILE A 134 -4.88 -23.03 -3.15
C ILE A 134 -4.16 -21.70 -2.98
N LEU A 135 -2.83 -21.70 -2.84
CA LEU A 135 -2.03 -20.48 -2.74
C LEU A 135 -2.24 -19.57 -3.96
N TYR A 136 -2.22 -20.13 -5.18
CA TYR A 136 -2.51 -19.35 -6.37
C TYR A 136 -3.93 -18.80 -6.38
N ALA A 137 -4.92 -19.56 -5.93
CA ALA A 137 -6.30 -19.09 -5.87
C ALA A 137 -6.42 -17.87 -4.96
N PHE A 138 -5.85 -17.91 -3.75
CA PHE A 138 -5.86 -16.75 -2.85
C PHE A 138 -5.05 -15.56 -3.39
N LEU A 139 -3.86 -15.82 -3.94
CA LEU A 139 -2.99 -14.75 -4.46
C LEU A 139 -3.57 -14.06 -5.71
N LEU A 140 -4.22 -14.81 -6.60
CA LEU A 140 -4.69 -14.30 -7.90
C LEU A 140 -6.17 -13.91 -7.89
N LEU A 141 -7.04 -14.75 -7.32
CA LEU A 141 -8.48 -14.55 -7.36
C LEU A 141 -9.01 -13.78 -6.13
N GLY A 142 -8.23 -13.72 -5.06
CA GLY A 142 -8.62 -13.07 -3.79
C GLY A 142 -9.37 -14.02 -2.85
N ASP A 143 -9.82 -13.48 -1.71
CA ASP A 143 -10.30 -14.28 -0.58
C ASP A 143 -11.58 -15.09 -0.88
N GLN A 144 -12.60 -14.46 -1.47
CA GLN A 144 -13.89 -15.13 -1.70
C GLN A 144 -13.75 -16.32 -2.67
N ALA A 145 -13.09 -16.13 -3.80
CA ALA A 145 -12.86 -17.19 -4.78
C ALA A 145 -11.83 -18.22 -4.29
N GLY A 146 -10.82 -17.77 -3.53
CA GLY A 146 -9.83 -18.65 -2.88
C GLY A 146 -10.50 -19.66 -1.94
N ARG A 147 -11.49 -19.24 -1.15
CA ARG A 147 -12.26 -20.15 -0.27
C ARG A 147 -13.02 -21.24 -1.03
N TRP A 148 -13.59 -20.93 -2.19
CA TRP A 148 -14.26 -21.94 -3.03
C TRP A 148 -13.26 -22.94 -3.62
N ILE A 149 -12.09 -22.47 -4.09
CA ILE A 149 -11.04 -23.37 -4.59
C ILE A 149 -10.44 -24.21 -3.45
N LEU A 150 -10.31 -23.66 -2.24
CA LEU A 150 -9.91 -24.42 -1.06
C LEU A 150 -10.89 -25.57 -0.77
N ALA A 151 -12.18 -25.27 -0.68
CA ALA A 151 -13.21 -26.30 -0.48
C ALA A 151 -13.18 -27.34 -1.61
N GLY A 152 -13.08 -26.89 -2.87
CA GLY A 152 -12.95 -27.76 -4.03
C GLY A 152 -11.68 -28.62 -4.01
N SER A 153 -10.56 -28.11 -3.49
CA SER A 153 -9.29 -28.85 -3.35
C SER A 153 -9.36 -29.90 -2.24
N VAL A 154 -9.98 -29.59 -1.11
CA VAL A 154 -10.20 -30.58 -0.04
C VAL A 154 -11.10 -31.72 -0.52
N LEU A 155 -12.19 -31.39 -1.23
CA LEU A 155 -13.06 -32.38 -1.85
C LEU A 155 -12.34 -33.17 -2.95
N GLY A 156 -11.57 -32.50 -3.81
CA GLY A 156 -10.78 -33.13 -4.88
C GLY A 156 -9.81 -34.16 -4.32
N VAL A 157 -8.99 -33.79 -3.32
CA VAL A 157 -8.07 -34.72 -2.64
C VAL A 157 -8.82 -35.90 -2.03
N SER A 158 -9.97 -35.67 -1.40
CA SER A 158 -10.77 -36.74 -0.80
C SER A 158 -11.26 -37.74 -1.85
N VAL A 159 -11.73 -37.22 -2.99
CA VAL A 159 -12.14 -38.05 -4.14
C VAL A 159 -10.95 -38.81 -4.72
N ASP A 160 -9.79 -38.17 -4.89
CA ASP A 160 -8.58 -38.81 -5.39
C ASP A 160 -8.14 -39.98 -4.49
N ILE A 161 -8.18 -39.80 -3.17
CA ILE A 161 -7.84 -40.85 -2.19
C ILE A 161 -8.83 -42.02 -2.26
N ILE A 162 -10.13 -41.74 -2.26
CA ILE A 162 -11.16 -42.78 -2.33
C ILE A 162 -11.05 -43.54 -3.65
N PHE A 163 -10.85 -42.81 -4.75
CA PHE A 163 -10.68 -43.38 -6.08
C PHE A 163 -9.45 -44.27 -6.17
N ALA A 164 -8.30 -43.78 -5.72
CA ALA A 164 -7.06 -44.54 -5.67
C ALA A 164 -7.19 -45.84 -4.87
N ALA A 165 -7.90 -45.80 -3.74
CA ALA A 165 -8.09 -46.96 -2.87
C ALA A 165 -9.10 -47.98 -3.42
N SER A 166 -10.10 -47.54 -4.19
CA SER A 166 -11.28 -48.37 -4.50
C SER A 166 -11.40 -48.78 -5.97
N PHE A 167 -10.90 -47.95 -6.90
CA PHE A 167 -11.20 -48.09 -8.33
C PHE A 167 -9.97 -48.06 -9.24
N ALA A 168 -8.85 -47.51 -8.77
CA ALA A 168 -7.68 -47.31 -9.60
C ALA A 168 -7.14 -48.60 -10.23
N GLU A 169 -6.99 -49.67 -9.44
CA GLU A 169 -6.49 -50.96 -9.93
C GLU A 169 -7.40 -51.61 -10.99
N ALA A 170 -8.70 -51.27 -10.99
CA ALA A 170 -9.65 -51.78 -11.97
C ALA A 170 -9.63 -51.01 -13.30
N LEU A 171 -9.27 -49.72 -13.26
CA LEU A 171 -9.28 -48.83 -14.44
C LEU A 171 -7.92 -48.72 -15.10
N PHE A 172 -6.84 -48.77 -14.32
CA PHE A 172 -5.48 -48.58 -14.80
C PHE A 172 -4.58 -49.70 -14.30
N GLN A 173 -3.74 -50.21 -15.22
CA GLN A 173 -2.68 -51.14 -14.82
C GLN A 173 -1.63 -50.38 -14.00
N PRO A 174 -1.19 -50.93 -12.85
CA PRO A 174 -0.14 -50.29 -12.07
C PRO A 174 1.11 -50.10 -12.92
N LEU A 175 1.78 -48.95 -12.77
CA LEU A 175 3.05 -48.74 -13.44
C LEU A 175 4.06 -49.78 -12.97
N ASP A 176 4.97 -50.16 -13.86
CA ASP A 176 6.15 -50.89 -13.43
C ASP A 176 6.91 -50.07 -12.38
N GLY A 177 7.42 -50.76 -11.35
CA GLY A 177 8.03 -50.12 -10.19
C GLY A 177 9.26 -49.27 -10.54
N GLY A 178 9.91 -49.51 -11.69
CA GLY A 178 10.97 -48.63 -12.21
C GLY A 178 10.40 -47.30 -12.73
N VAL A 179 9.38 -47.36 -13.59
CA VAL A 179 8.75 -46.19 -14.21
C VAL A 179 8.04 -45.34 -13.15
N GLU A 180 7.32 -45.97 -12.22
CA GLU A 180 6.62 -45.29 -11.13
C GLU A 180 7.59 -44.43 -10.30
N ARG A 181 8.75 -45.00 -9.90
CA ARG A 181 9.76 -44.28 -9.12
C ARG A 181 10.32 -43.07 -9.86
N ILE A 182 10.55 -43.18 -11.17
CA ILE A 182 11.03 -42.06 -12.00
C ILE A 182 9.96 -40.97 -12.05
N VAL A 183 8.71 -41.33 -12.35
CA VAL A 183 7.57 -40.41 -12.43
C VAL A 183 7.34 -39.70 -11.10
N MET A 184 7.34 -40.42 -9.98
CA MET A 184 7.19 -39.84 -8.65
C MET A 184 8.34 -38.89 -8.32
N THR A 185 9.60 -39.34 -8.46
CA THR A 185 10.78 -38.53 -8.11
C THR A 185 10.80 -37.23 -8.91
N PHE A 186 10.55 -37.31 -10.21
CA PHE A 186 10.50 -36.15 -11.10
C PHE A 186 9.36 -35.20 -10.73
N SER A 187 8.15 -35.75 -10.52
CA SER A 187 6.96 -34.95 -10.19
C SER A 187 7.08 -34.29 -8.81
N THR A 188 7.54 -35.02 -7.79
CA THR A 188 7.74 -34.49 -6.44
C THR A 188 8.82 -33.41 -6.42
N GLY A 189 9.98 -33.67 -7.02
CA GLY A 189 11.07 -32.70 -7.10
C GLY A 189 10.60 -31.41 -7.78
N PHE A 190 9.83 -31.54 -8.85
CA PHE A 190 9.27 -30.40 -9.54
C PHE A 190 8.21 -29.64 -8.71
N ALA A 191 7.29 -30.35 -8.06
CA ALA A 191 6.27 -29.74 -7.22
C ALA A 191 6.92 -28.93 -6.07
N LEU A 192 7.99 -29.45 -5.47
CA LEU A 192 8.80 -28.75 -4.47
C LEU A 192 9.47 -27.50 -5.04
N LEU A 193 10.02 -27.55 -6.26
CA LEU A 193 10.59 -26.37 -6.92
C LEU A 193 9.55 -25.27 -7.14
N VAL A 194 8.35 -25.62 -7.60
CA VAL A 194 7.26 -24.64 -7.78
C VAL A 194 6.80 -24.07 -6.45
N ALA A 195 6.62 -24.91 -5.44
CA ALA A 195 6.24 -24.46 -4.10
C ALA A 195 7.31 -23.53 -3.49
N GLY A 196 8.59 -23.88 -3.63
CA GLY A 196 9.70 -23.06 -3.16
C GLY A 196 9.80 -21.72 -3.89
N PHE A 197 9.61 -21.72 -5.22
CA PHE A 197 9.54 -20.49 -6.01
C PHE A 197 8.38 -19.59 -5.56
N LEU A 198 7.20 -20.17 -5.32
CA LEU A 198 6.04 -19.44 -4.84
C LEU A 198 6.27 -18.82 -3.47
N LEU A 199 6.76 -19.63 -2.52
CA LEU A 199 7.06 -19.17 -1.18
C LEU A 199 8.05 -18.00 -1.22
N ARG A 200 9.13 -18.14 -2.00
CA ARG A 200 10.10 -17.06 -2.22
C ARG A 200 9.43 -15.81 -2.80
N SER A 201 8.56 -15.97 -3.80
CA SER A 201 7.86 -14.83 -4.39
C SER A 201 6.94 -14.13 -3.39
N VAL A 202 6.23 -14.87 -2.53
CA VAL A 202 5.37 -14.31 -1.48
C VAL A 202 6.22 -13.55 -0.45
N VAL A 203 7.31 -14.14 0.01
CA VAL A 203 8.22 -13.52 1.00
C VAL A 203 8.82 -12.23 0.46
N LEU A 204 9.36 -12.25 -0.77
CA LEU A 204 9.94 -11.04 -1.39
C LEU A 204 8.90 -9.92 -1.57
N ASN A 205 7.66 -10.27 -1.91
CA ASN A 205 6.59 -9.30 -2.03
C ASN A 205 6.21 -8.69 -0.66
N GLN A 206 6.16 -9.51 0.40
CA GLN A 206 5.88 -9.03 1.76
C GLN A 206 6.99 -8.11 2.29
N ASP A 207 8.25 -8.45 2.04
CA ASP A 207 9.40 -7.62 2.45
C ASP A 207 9.37 -6.24 1.78
N GLU A 208 9.05 -6.19 0.48
CA GLU A 208 8.89 -4.92 -0.21
C GLU A 208 7.74 -4.08 0.39
N HIS A 209 6.62 -4.70 0.76
CA HIS A 209 5.52 -4.01 1.43
C HIS A 209 5.92 -3.47 2.79
N PHE A 210 6.62 -4.28 3.59
CA PHE A 210 7.11 -3.88 4.89
C PHE A 210 8.07 -2.70 4.78
N ARG A 211 9.03 -2.76 3.85
CA ARG A 211 10.00 -1.69 3.60
C ARG A 211 9.31 -0.39 3.14
N ARG A 212 8.36 -0.46 2.21
CA ARG A 212 7.61 0.73 1.75
C ARG A 212 6.77 1.34 2.88
N SER A 213 6.12 0.50 3.68
CA SER A 213 5.36 0.96 4.86
C SER A 213 6.27 1.64 5.88
N HIS A 214 7.44 1.07 6.15
CA HIS A 214 8.41 1.65 7.06
C HIS A 214 8.93 3.01 6.57
N LEU A 215 9.27 3.14 5.29
CA LEU A 215 9.68 4.41 4.68
C LEU A 215 8.55 5.46 4.74
N ALA A 216 7.31 5.07 4.47
CA ALA A 216 6.17 5.97 4.59
C ALA A 216 5.95 6.45 6.03
N ASN A 217 6.12 5.57 7.02
CA ASN A 217 6.04 5.94 8.44
C ASN A 217 7.16 6.90 8.85
N LEU A 218 8.39 6.69 8.39
CA LEU A 218 9.51 7.62 8.63
C LEU A 218 9.25 8.99 8.01
N GLU A 219 8.68 9.03 6.79
CA GLU A 219 8.31 10.29 6.15
C GLU A 219 7.19 11.02 6.92
N ILE A 220 6.20 10.29 7.43
CA ILE A 220 5.14 10.86 8.29
C ILE A 220 5.75 11.41 9.58
N GLU A 221 6.66 10.68 10.23
CA GLU A 221 7.34 11.13 11.43
C GLU A 221 8.14 12.42 11.19
N GLN A 222 8.89 12.49 10.10
CA GLN A 222 9.60 13.71 9.69
C GLN A 222 8.67 14.89 9.44
N ARG A 223 7.51 14.65 8.80
CA ARG A 223 6.51 15.70 8.55
C ARG A 223 5.88 16.19 9.85
N VAL A 224 5.58 15.29 10.78
CA VAL A 224 5.04 15.65 12.10
C VAL A 224 6.05 16.46 12.90
N GLN A 225 7.33 16.08 12.90
CA GLN A 225 8.40 16.85 13.54
C GLN A 225 8.55 18.25 12.93
N ALA A 226 8.59 18.34 11.60
CA ALA A 226 8.66 19.63 10.92
C ALA A 226 7.45 20.54 11.21
N GLU A 227 6.26 19.95 11.34
CA GLU A 227 5.05 20.69 11.74
C GLU A 227 5.12 21.14 13.21
N GLN A 228 5.64 20.30 14.11
CA GLN A 228 5.85 20.66 15.51
C GLN A 228 6.84 21.82 15.63
N ASP A 229 8.00 21.74 14.98
CA ASP A 229 8.98 22.83 14.93
C ASP A 229 8.38 24.12 14.39
N GLN A 230 7.51 24.02 13.36
CA GLN A 230 6.81 25.18 12.81
C GLN A 230 5.82 25.78 13.81
N ARG A 231 5.08 24.94 14.55
CA ARG A 231 4.15 25.39 15.60
C ARG A 231 4.90 26.09 16.73
N GLU A 232 6.01 25.51 17.20
CA GLU A 232 6.85 26.13 18.24
C GLU A 232 7.39 27.49 17.81
N ARG A 233 7.88 27.62 16.56
CA ARG A 233 8.32 28.91 16.02
C ARG A 233 7.19 29.94 15.94
N LEU A 234 5.98 29.51 15.58
CA LEU A 234 4.81 30.39 15.56
C LEU A 234 4.41 30.84 16.97
N GLU A 235 4.47 29.95 17.96
CA GLU A 235 4.21 30.29 19.35
C GLU A 235 5.25 31.29 19.89
N GLN A 236 6.54 31.08 19.61
CA GLN A 236 7.61 32.02 19.96
C GLN A 236 7.41 33.39 19.30
N ALA A 237 7.08 33.42 17.99
CA ALA A 237 6.81 34.66 17.28
C ALA A 237 5.61 35.42 17.85
N ASN A 238 4.54 34.71 18.24
CA ASN A 238 3.38 35.31 18.89
C ASN A 238 3.74 35.93 20.25
N GLN A 239 4.55 35.25 21.06
CA GLN A 239 5.05 35.79 22.33
C GLN A 239 5.92 37.03 22.13
N GLU A 240 6.77 37.06 21.10
CA GLU A 240 7.54 38.27 20.75
C GLU A 240 6.64 39.45 20.37
N ILE A 241 5.60 39.21 19.57
CA ILE A 241 4.64 40.25 19.17
C ILE A 241 3.91 40.80 20.39
N GLU A 242 3.47 39.93 21.30
CA GLU A 242 2.82 40.34 22.55
C GLU A 242 3.76 41.19 23.43
N ASN A 243 5.03 40.78 23.54
CA ASN A 243 6.06 41.54 24.24
C ASN A 243 6.35 42.90 23.58
N ARG A 244 6.30 42.99 22.24
CA ARG A 244 6.46 44.27 21.53
C ARG A 244 5.25 45.17 21.73
N ALA A 245 4.04 44.63 21.63
CA ALA A 245 2.80 45.38 21.83
C ALA A 245 2.71 45.96 23.25
N THR A 246 3.08 45.17 24.27
CA THR A 246 3.12 45.64 25.67
C THR A 246 4.17 46.74 25.88
N ARG A 247 5.37 46.62 25.28
CA ARG A 247 6.39 47.69 25.32
C ARG A 247 5.93 48.96 24.61
N GLU A 248 5.32 48.84 23.44
CA GLU A 248 4.76 49.98 22.71
C GLU A 248 3.65 50.67 23.52
N GLN A 249 2.79 49.89 24.19
CA GLN A 249 1.76 50.44 25.07
C GLN A 249 2.37 51.19 26.26
N GLN A 250 3.38 50.60 26.93
CA GLN A 250 4.10 51.28 28.01
C GLN A 250 4.78 52.57 27.54
N GLN A 251 5.39 52.56 26.35
CA GLN A 251 5.99 53.76 25.76
C GLN A 251 4.94 54.84 25.48
N ARG A 252 3.77 54.46 24.96
CA ARG A 252 2.66 55.41 24.74
C ARG A 252 2.15 56.00 26.04
N GLU A 253 1.97 55.18 27.08
CA GLU A 253 1.57 55.65 28.41
C GLU A 253 2.62 56.59 29.01
N GLN A 254 3.90 56.28 28.87
CA GLN A 254 5.00 57.14 29.34
C GLN A 254 5.03 58.47 28.58
N LEU A 255 4.85 58.46 27.25
CA LEU A 255 4.76 59.67 26.43
C LEU A 255 3.54 60.52 26.81
N GLN A 256 2.38 59.91 27.07
CA GLN A 256 1.20 60.62 27.56
C GLN A 256 1.49 61.31 28.89
N ARG A 257 2.12 60.61 29.86
CA ARG A 257 2.52 61.23 31.14
C ARG A 257 3.51 62.38 30.95
N LEU A 258 4.47 62.27 30.03
CA LEU A 258 5.40 63.36 29.71
C LEU A 258 4.67 64.56 29.09
N ILE A 259 3.71 64.32 28.19
CA ILE A 259 2.86 65.38 27.62
C ILE A 259 2.08 66.08 28.73
N ASP A 260 1.44 65.32 29.63
CA ASP A 260 0.69 65.88 30.77
C ASP A 260 1.60 66.70 31.71
N GLN A 261 2.81 66.21 32.00
CA GLN A 261 3.81 66.94 32.78
C GLN A 261 4.23 68.25 32.09
N VAL A 262 4.52 68.23 30.79
CA VAL A 262 4.87 69.44 30.03
C VAL A 262 3.71 70.43 30.02
N GLN A 263 2.48 69.98 29.80
CA GLN A 263 1.28 70.84 29.88
C GLN A 263 1.14 71.48 31.26
N SER A 264 1.36 70.74 32.35
CA SER A 264 1.33 71.27 33.71
C SER A 264 2.44 72.30 33.98
N LEU A 265 3.66 72.05 33.50
CA LEU A 265 4.79 72.97 33.62
C LEU A 265 4.53 74.27 32.85
N VAL A 266 4.02 74.19 31.61
CA VAL A 266 3.61 75.36 30.82
C VAL A 266 2.51 76.14 31.53
N GLY A 267 1.55 75.46 32.15
CA GLY A 267 0.52 76.09 32.99
C GLY A 267 1.11 76.88 34.16
N ASN A 268 2.03 76.28 34.91
CA ASN A 268 2.71 76.93 36.04
C ASN A 268 3.60 78.11 35.59
N LEU A 269 4.30 77.96 34.45
CA LEU A 269 5.17 79.00 33.91
C LEU A 269 4.36 80.22 33.43
N ASN A 270 3.21 79.99 32.79
CA ASN A 270 2.26 81.06 32.44
C ASN A 270 1.70 81.75 33.68
N ALA A 271 1.33 81.00 34.72
CA ALA A 271 0.86 81.59 35.98
C ALA A 271 1.93 82.47 36.62
N ALA A 272 3.17 81.98 36.72
CA ALA A 272 4.31 82.73 37.25
C ALA A 272 4.62 83.98 36.41
N SER A 273 4.60 83.87 35.07
CA SER A 273 4.79 85.01 34.18
C SER A 273 3.69 86.07 34.36
N SER A 274 2.44 85.64 34.53
CA SER A 274 1.31 86.53 34.80
C SER A 274 1.46 87.22 36.15
N GLU A 275 1.98 86.53 37.16
CA GLU A 275 2.25 87.08 38.49
C GLU A 275 3.40 88.09 38.45
N ILE A 276 4.49 87.80 37.74
CA ILE A 276 5.59 88.75 37.50
C ILE A 276 5.08 89.98 36.76
N GLN A 277 4.26 89.81 35.72
CA GLN A 277 3.70 90.93 34.99
C GLN A 277 2.78 91.78 35.89
N ALA A 278 1.95 91.15 36.72
CA ALA A 278 1.12 91.85 37.70
C ALA A 278 1.99 92.62 38.71
N ALA A 279 3.05 92.00 39.25
CA ALA A 279 3.99 92.63 40.16
C ALA A 279 4.77 93.79 39.51
N ALA A 280 5.22 93.63 38.26
CA ALA A 280 5.88 94.68 37.49
C ALA A 280 4.94 95.86 37.20
N THR A 281 3.66 95.56 36.93
CA THR A 281 2.63 96.60 36.75
C THR A 281 2.38 97.35 38.05
N GLN A 282 2.34 96.64 39.19
CA GLN A 282 2.25 97.27 40.52
C GLN A 282 3.49 98.12 40.84
N GLN A 283 4.69 97.65 40.52
CA GLN A 283 5.94 98.41 40.71
C GLN A 283 5.96 99.68 39.84
N MET A 284 5.56 99.59 38.57
CA MET A 284 5.43 100.76 37.70
C MET A 284 4.42 101.76 38.27
N ALA A 285 3.24 101.30 38.70
CA ALA A 285 2.24 102.15 39.32
C ALA A 285 2.79 102.88 40.56
N SER A 286 3.51 102.17 41.44
CA SER A 286 4.16 102.76 42.61
C SER A 286 5.29 103.73 42.27
N ALA A 287 6.01 103.53 41.16
CA ALA A 287 7.05 104.46 40.70
C ALA A 287 6.44 105.75 40.12
N THR A 288 5.32 105.66 39.39
CA THR A 288 4.58 106.84 38.93
C THR A 288 3.98 107.67 40.08
N GLU A 289 3.70 107.06 41.24
CA GLU A 289 3.28 107.80 42.44
C GLU A 289 4.44 108.50 43.16
N GLN A 290 5.70 108.13 42.90
CA GLN A 290 6.87 108.78 43.49
C GLN A 290 7.42 109.96 42.67
N ASP A 291 7.14 110.00 41.37
CA ASP A 291 7.57 111.08 40.45
C ASP A 291 6.51 112.19 40.27
N ALA A 292 5.36 112.09 40.97
CA ALA A 292 4.28 113.09 40.99
C ALA A 292 4.21 113.82 42.35
#